data_AF-A0A1G2CDE9-F1
#
_entry.id   AF-A0A1G2CDE9-F1
#
_cell.length_a   1.000
_cell.length_b   1.000
_cell.length_c   1.000
_cell.angle_alpha   90.00
_cell.angle_beta   90.00
_cell.angle_gamma   90.00
#
_symmetry.space_group_name_H-M   'P 1'
#
loop_
_entity.id
_entity.type
_entity.pdbx_description
1 polymer ?
#
loop_
_entity_poly.entity_id
_entity_poly.type
_entity_poly.pdbx_seq_one_letter_code
_entity_poly.pdbx_strand_id
1 'polypeptide(L)'
;MINKNKILVFFSVLAIPILIFAFSNIRISSAFDGPTDSAGVGSGTFAVNATGSVSIATTTFSASKLRVAGSIQSTTGGFVFPDGTTQTTAATGGGVTSTPAGYVTPGIFNSVAGTGGNYEFPASIVLSSTTGSSAGVIYKDANRFIHNYSPSGNTGANTFIGVDSGNFTMTGSWNTTVGQGALNQNTTGGYNTAVGKSALNSNTTGDYNTANGSQSLDSNTTGDYNTAMGANSLYTNTTGNNNTGLGYYALTQNATGTDNTAVGYYALNDNTRGRWNTANGGLALYSNTTGYKSTAVGYNSLFSNTTGVQNTALGEYSLRFNTTGNYNVGIGNAALAHNATGSQNVAIGNGAGWDEAGTMSNMNANTFLGAAAISTVDNISNSTAIGYGAQVTKSNQVVIGDGNVTETFLNGVVKTDAAASTADRSTLCISGASDGTVTSDAASNNCDTSSKRFKHDIEYLDFDGLDTLLALKPTGYIRNNPEKQRPDGRQEWGLIAEDVAAVDPHLVIFEPDGITPLGLEDSAFRALFVNAIQKVWDVVTGNKRAIEAQEKRIEELEKAILELKK
;
A
#
# COMPACT_ATOMS: atom_id res chain seq x y z
N MET A 1 104.46 33.88 57.48
CA MET A 1 105.54 34.16 56.51
C MET A 1 106.08 32.84 55.97
N ILE A 2 106.80 32.89 54.85
CA ILE A 2 107.74 31.89 54.28
C ILE A 2 108.78 31.47 55.37
N ASN A 3 109.44 30.30 55.46
CA ASN A 3 109.72 29.11 54.60
C ASN A 3 109.71 27.83 55.49
N LYS A 4 109.31 26.63 55.05
CA LYS A 4 110.11 25.54 54.40
C LYS A 4 111.54 25.25 54.93
N ASN A 5 111.75 23.93 55.16
CA ASN A 5 112.81 23.05 54.58
C ASN A 5 113.98 22.51 55.43
N LYS A 6 114.22 21.19 55.24
CA LYS A 6 115.51 20.44 55.20
C LYS A 6 116.26 20.13 56.55
N ILE A 7 117.09 19.07 56.67
CA ILE A 7 117.14 17.70 56.07
C ILE A 7 118.23 16.83 56.78
N LEU A 8 118.05 15.48 56.90
CA LEU A 8 119.09 14.42 57.18
C LEU A 8 119.90 14.47 58.53
N VAL A 9 120.56 13.42 59.09
CA VAL A 9 120.48 11.92 59.00
C VAL A 9 121.44 11.17 59.99
N PHE A 10 121.20 9.87 60.21
CA PHE A 10 122.13 8.79 60.68
C PHE A 10 122.64 8.79 62.16
N PHE A 11 123.08 7.65 62.76
CA PHE A 11 123.23 6.23 62.31
C PHE A 11 123.07 5.21 63.48
N SER A 12 122.91 3.91 63.14
CA SER A 12 123.34 2.68 63.86
C SER A 12 122.38 2.03 64.90
N VAL A 13 122.29 0.69 65.09
CA VAL A 13 122.22 -0.50 64.17
C VAL A 13 121.39 -1.63 64.86
N LEU A 14 121.16 -2.78 64.16
CA LEU A 14 120.70 -4.09 64.71
C LEU A 14 119.22 -4.17 65.18
N ALA A 15 118.58 -5.34 65.39
CA ALA A 15 118.95 -6.76 65.18
C ALA A 15 117.74 -7.57 64.59
N ILE A 16 117.97 -8.77 64.04
CA ILE A 16 117.04 -9.51 63.15
C ILE A 16 117.15 -11.06 63.36
N PRO A 17 116.02 -11.82 63.45
CA PRO A 17 115.52 -12.71 62.36
C PRO A 17 114.02 -12.45 62.00
N ILE A 18 113.55 -12.33 60.74
CA ILE A 18 113.32 -13.37 59.67
C ILE A 18 112.11 -14.27 60.02
N LEU A 19 111.01 -14.46 59.24
CA LEU A 19 110.74 -14.61 57.78
C LEU A 19 109.27 -14.13 57.50
N ILE A 20 108.90 -13.26 56.53
CA ILE A 20 108.61 -13.46 55.08
C ILE A 20 107.57 -14.58 54.79
N PHE A 21 106.49 -14.46 53.98
CA PHE A 21 106.07 -13.45 52.97
C PHE A 21 104.68 -12.78 53.31
N ALA A 22 103.58 -12.59 52.53
CA ALA A 22 103.08 -12.95 51.17
C ALA A 22 102.00 -11.90 50.67
N PHE A 23 101.07 -12.24 49.74
CA PHE A 23 100.11 -11.28 49.09
C PHE A 23 98.60 -11.68 49.04
N SER A 24 97.75 -10.64 49.02
CA SER A 24 96.41 -10.49 48.41
C SER A 24 95.24 -11.45 48.70
N ASN A 25 94.18 -10.90 49.32
CA ASN A 25 92.83 -10.94 48.76
C ASN A 25 91.95 -9.81 49.33
N ILE A 26 91.14 -9.15 48.49
CA ILE A 26 90.26 -8.03 48.90
C ILE A 26 88.91 -8.58 49.37
N ARG A 27 88.40 -8.08 50.50
CA ARG A 27 86.96 -8.10 50.79
C ARG A 27 86.50 -6.71 51.23
N ILE A 28 85.62 -6.12 50.43
CA ILE A 28 84.81 -4.96 50.81
C ILE A 28 83.46 -5.49 51.30
N SER A 29 83.06 -5.12 52.50
CA SER A 29 81.65 -4.98 52.88
C SER A 29 81.56 -3.82 53.86
N SER A 30 81.07 -2.69 53.39
CA SER A 30 81.00 -1.43 54.14
C SER A 30 80.04 -1.53 55.34
N ALA A 31 80.32 -0.70 56.35
CA ALA A 31 79.49 -0.55 57.53
C ALA A 31 78.02 -0.21 57.20
N PHE A 32 77.13 -0.68 58.08
CA PHE A 32 75.97 0.09 58.49
C PHE A 32 75.86 -0.05 60.01
N ASP A 33 76.58 0.83 60.71
CA ASP A 33 76.62 0.88 62.17
C ASP A 33 75.62 1.95 62.66
N GLY A 34 74.79 1.59 63.64
CA GLY A 34 73.68 2.39 64.13
C GLY A 34 73.35 1.97 65.57
N PRO A 35 73.13 2.92 66.49
CA PRO A 35 73.49 2.70 67.90
C PRO A 35 72.59 1.69 68.64
N THR A 36 73.29 0.81 69.35
CA THR A 36 72.89 -0.07 70.47
C THR A 36 71.44 -0.01 70.98
N ASP A 37 70.78 -1.17 70.96
CA ASP A 37 69.58 -1.49 71.76
C ASP A 37 69.87 -1.45 73.26
N SER A 38 68.96 -0.82 74.03
CA SER A 38 68.54 -1.39 75.31
C SER A 38 67.12 -0.95 75.68
N ALA A 39 66.16 -1.87 75.51
CA ALA A 39 64.80 -1.87 76.06
C ALA A 39 63.84 -0.73 75.63
N GLY A 40 62.84 -1.07 74.79
CA GLY A 40 61.54 -0.36 74.86
C GLY A 40 60.56 -0.47 73.69
N VAL A 41 61.02 -0.49 72.44
CA VAL A 41 60.13 -0.57 71.26
C VAL A 41 60.84 -1.26 70.08
N GLY A 42 60.19 -2.26 69.48
CA GLY A 42 60.75 -3.05 68.39
C GLY A 42 60.02 -2.88 67.07
N SER A 43 60.71 -2.38 66.03
CA SER A 43 60.28 -2.42 64.62
C SER A 43 61.40 -2.07 63.62
N GLY A 44 62.68 -2.17 64.01
CA GLY A 44 63.81 -1.63 63.22
C GLY A 44 64.62 -2.62 62.36
N THR A 45 64.43 -3.94 62.53
CA THR A 45 65.31 -4.93 61.90
C THR A 45 64.94 -5.25 60.45
N PHE A 46 65.89 -5.05 59.54
CA PHE A 46 66.00 -5.78 58.29
C PHE A 46 66.72 -7.10 58.58
N ALA A 47 66.11 -8.24 58.25
CA ALA A 47 66.68 -9.55 58.50
C ALA A 47 66.50 -10.47 57.30
N VAL A 48 67.42 -11.41 57.09
CA VAL A 48 67.37 -12.40 56.02
C VAL A 48 67.58 -13.78 56.63
N ASN A 49 66.69 -14.73 56.35
CA ASN A 49 66.81 -16.10 56.86
C ASN A 49 67.72 -16.97 55.96
N ALA A 50 68.05 -18.18 56.43
CA ALA A 50 68.88 -19.13 55.69
C ALA A 50 68.26 -19.63 54.35
N THR A 51 66.99 -19.36 54.08
CA THR A 51 66.32 -19.68 52.81
C THR A 51 66.20 -18.47 51.87
N GLY A 52 66.81 -17.33 52.21
CA GLY A 52 66.82 -16.12 51.38
C GLY A 52 65.54 -15.27 51.44
N SER A 53 64.63 -15.53 52.39
CA SER A 53 63.49 -14.66 52.66
C SER A 53 63.91 -13.48 53.52
N VAL A 54 63.51 -12.28 53.11
CA VAL A 54 63.74 -11.02 53.82
C VAL A 54 62.53 -10.66 54.69
N SER A 55 62.75 -10.20 55.91
CA SER A 55 61.75 -9.51 56.71
C SER A 55 62.22 -8.10 57.09
N ILE A 56 61.27 -7.17 57.20
CA ILE A 56 61.51 -5.80 57.65
C ILE A 56 60.49 -5.49 58.75
N ALA A 57 60.97 -5.01 59.89
CA ALA A 57 60.17 -4.68 61.08
C ALA A 57 59.39 -5.88 61.68
N THR A 58 59.73 -7.13 61.32
CA THR A 58 59.09 -8.34 61.88
C THR A 58 60.06 -9.50 61.97
N THR A 59 59.89 -10.32 63.02
CA THR A 59 60.62 -11.57 63.26
C THR A 59 59.99 -12.78 62.55
N THR A 60 58.83 -12.63 61.91
CA THR A 60 58.10 -13.73 61.25
C THR A 60 58.34 -13.77 59.75
N PHE A 61 59.31 -14.58 59.33
CA PHE A 61 59.57 -14.87 57.92
C PHE A 61 58.40 -15.58 57.23
N SER A 62 58.30 -15.42 55.91
CA SER A 62 57.38 -16.15 55.03
C SER A 62 58.18 -16.99 54.03
N ALA A 63 57.52 -17.97 53.40
CA ALA A 63 58.06 -18.62 52.20
C ALA A 63 58.16 -17.65 51.00
N SER A 64 57.39 -16.55 51.02
CA SER A 64 57.52 -15.45 50.06
C SER A 64 58.68 -14.52 50.45
N LYS A 65 59.43 -14.05 49.44
CA LYS A 65 60.77 -13.46 49.60
C LYS A 65 60.87 -12.14 50.38
N LEU A 66 59.77 -11.40 50.61
CA LEU A 66 59.76 -10.18 51.42
C LEU A 66 58.47 -10.09 52.26
N ARG A 67 58.61 -9.71 53.53
CA ARG A 67 57.48 -9.36 54.41
C ARG A 67 57.78 -8.08 55.21
N VAL A 68 56.89 -7.11 55.17
CA VAL A 68 57.00 -5.83 55.89
C VAL A 68 55.80 -5.67 56.82
N ALA A 69 56.04 -5.29 58.08
CA ALA A 69 54.99 -5.01 59.07
C ALA A 69 54.60 -3.53 59.11
N GLY A 70 54.15 -2.99 57.97
CA GLY A 70 53.76 -1.58 57.84
C GLY A 70 53.51 -1.17 56.39
N SER A 71 53.21 0.12 56.19
CA SER A 71 53.08 0.72 54.86
C SER A 71 54.43 0.82 54.16
N ILE A 72 54.59 0.18 53.01
CA ILE A 72 55.76 0.36 52.15
C ILE A 72 55.52 1.61 51.30
N GLN A 73 56.35 2.63 51.45
CA GLN A 73 56.21 3.92 50.76
C GLN A 73 57.41 4.14 49.85
N SER A 74 57.16 4.36 48.55
CA SER A 74 58.20 4.73 47.59
C SER A 74 58.04 6.19 47.19
N THR A 75 59.11 6.97 47.36
CA THR A 75 59.17 8.38 46.95
C THR A 75 59.58 8.56 45.48
N THR A 76 60.21 7.55 44.87
CA THR A 76 60.59 7.55 43.45
C THR A 76 60.74 6.12 42.92
N GLY A 77 60.23 5.85 41.72
CA GLY A 77 60.45 4.58 40.99
C GLY A 77 59.55 3.39 41.38
N GLY A 78 58.96 3.39 42.58
CA GLY A 78 57.99 2.38 43.04
C GLY A 78 58.52 0.95 43.12
N PHE A 79 57.65 -0.03 42.84
CA PHE A 79 57.95 -1.46 43.08
C PHE A 79 58.15 -2.24 41.78
N VAL A 80 59.26 -2.98 41.70
CA VAL A 80 59.54 -3.95 40.64
C VAL A 80 59.04 -5.33 41.06
N PHE A 81 58.19 -5.96 40.24
CA PHE A 81 57.65 -7.29 40.49
C PHE A 81 58.52 -8.40 39.86
N PRO A 82 58.37 -9.68 40.26
CA PRO A 82 59.21 -10.78 39.76
C PRO A 82 59.11 -11.08 38.25
N ASP A 83 58.12 -10.52 37.56
CA ASP A 83 57.95 -10.57 36.10
C ASP A 83 58.71 -9.47 35.36
N GLY A 84 59.37 -8.56 36.09
CA GLY A 84 60.09 -7.40 35.54
C GLY A 84 59.23 -6.15 35.37
N THR A 85 57.92 -6.20 35.65
CA THR A 85 57.06 -5.01 35.61
C THR A 85 57.39 -4.06 36.78
N THR A 86 57.25 -2.75 36.56
CA THR A 86 57.51 -1.73 37.58
C THR A 86 56.28 -0.85 37.77
N GLN A 87 55.79 -0.73 39.00
CA GLN A 87 54.84 0.32 39.38
C GLN A 87 55.59 1.66 39.41
N THR A 88 55.53 2.45 38.34
CA THR A 88 56.40 3.63 38.17
C THR A 88 55.96 4.91 38.87
N THR A 89 54.74 4.96 39.45
CA THR A 89 54.20 6.14 40.14
C THR A 89 53.61 5.80 41.51
N ALA A 90 53.85 6.67 42.49
CA ALA A 90 53.13 6.65 43.75
C ALA A 90 51.70 7.15 43.53
N ALA A 91 50.72 6.25 43.61
CA ALA A 91 49.32 6.57 43.30
C ALA A 91 48.66 7.41 44.41
N THR A 92 48.55 8.72 44.21
CA THR A 92 47.82 9.63 45.10
C THR A 92 46.33 9.24 45.13
N GLY A 93 45.94 8.44 46.12
CA GLY A 93 44.56 7.93 46.29
C GLY A 93 44.28 6.53 45.72
N GLY A 94 45.28 5.81 45.19
CA GLY A 94 45.12 4.48 44.56
C GLY A 94 44.94 3.30 45.53
N GLY A 95 44.10 3.44 46.56
CA GLY A 95 43.90 2.42 47.59
C GLY A 95 42.80 1.42 47.24
N VAL A 96 43.15 0.20 46.84
CA VAL A 96 42.19 -0.92 46.74
C VAL A 96 41.86 -1.45 48.14
N THR A 97 40.99 -0.75 48.86
CA THR A 97 40.42 -1.25 50.11
C THR A 97 39.25 -2.18 49.82
N SER A 98 39.51 -3.49 49.82
CA SER A 98 38.47 -4.52 49.81
C SER A 98 37.76 -4.59 51.17
N THR A 99 36.92 -3.60 51.47
CA THR A 99 36.02 -3.65 52.62
C THR A 99 34.99 -4.77 52.41
N PRO A 100 34.71 -5.62 53.42
CA PRO A 100 33.74 -6.71 53.30
C PRO A 100 32.28 -6.19 53.41
N ALA A 101 31.93 -5.19 52.60
CA ALA A 101 30.63 -4.50 52.63
C ALA A 101 30.23 -3.84 51.29
N GLY A 102 30.50 -4.47 50.14
CA GLY A 102 29.75 -4.27 48.87
C GLY A 102 29.90 -2.95 48.10
N TYR A 103 30.35 -1.86 48.71
CA TYR A 103 30.45 -0.54 48.07
C TYR A 103 31.90 -0.10 47.88
N VAL A 104 32.38 -0.16 46.64
CA VAL A 104 33.56 0.60 46.23
C VAL A 104 33.16 2.08 46.17
N THR A 105 33.87 2.93 46.90
CA THR A 105 33.68 4.39 46.85
C THR A 105 34.01 4.94 45.44
N PRO A 106 33.54 6.15 45.06
CA PRO A 106 33.79 6.73 43.73
C PRO A 106 35.27 7.07 43.44
N GLY A 107 36.10 6.06 43.27
CA GLY A 107 37.45 6.14 42.73
C GLY A 107 37.44 6.01 41.22
N ILE A 108 38.25 6.81 40.52
CA ILE A 108 38.45 6.66 39.09
C ILE A 108 39.21 5.36 38.85
N PHE A 109 38.58 4.37 38.23
CA PHE A 109 39.23 3.16 37.72
C PHE A 109 40.12 3.51 36.53
N ASN A 110 41.27 4.10 36.81
CA ASN A 110 42.23 4.53 35.81
C ASN A 110 43.23 3.39 35.54
N SER A 111 43.08 2.71 34.41
CA SER A 111 44.13 1.82 33.87
C SER A 111 45.46 2.57 33.76
N VAL A 112 46.55 1.87 34.08
CA VAL A 112 47.86 2.24 33.57
C VAL A 112 47.75 2.33 32.04
N ALA A 113 48.13 3.45 31.45
CA ALA A 113 47.81 3.75 30.05
C ALA A 113 48.54 2.80 29.08
N GLY A 114 47.81 1.83 28.53
CA GLY A 114 48.32 0.91 27.52
C GLY A 114 47.35 -0.22 27.16
N THR A 115 47.34 -0.60 25.88
CA THR A 115 46.91 -1.92 25.36
C THR A 115 45.62 -2.53 25.91
N GLY A 116 44.48 -1.85 25.69
CA GLY A 116 43.18 -2.51 25.41
C GLY A 116 42.69 -3.60 26.38
N GLY A 117 42.98 -3.51 27.67
CA GLY A 117 42.58 -4.51 28.66
C GLY A 117 41.07 -4.52 28.92
N ASN A 118 40.50 -5.73 29.03
CA ASN A 118 39.13 -5.92 29.52
C ASN A 118 39.05 -5.64 31.03
N TYR A 119 37.98 -4.99 31.48
CA TYR A 119 37.65 -4.85 32.90
C TYR A 119 36.61 -5.90 33.29
N GLU A 120 37.02 -6.89 34.09
CA GLU A 120 36.10 -7.86 34.69
C GLU A 120 35.63 -7.37 36.06
N PHE A 121 34.31 -7.26 36.22
CA PHE A 121 33.69 -6.89 37.50
C PHE A 121 33.21 -8.16 38.22
N PRO A 122 33.66 -8.45 39.46
CA PRO A 122 33.27 -9.65 40.20
C PRO A 122 31.84 -9.60 40.76
N ALA A 123 31.09 -8.51 40.48
CA ALA A 123 29.72 -8.28 40.86
C ALA A 123 29.04 -7.34 39.85
N SER A 124 27.70 -7.26 39.90
CA SER A 124 26.92 -6.40 38.99
C SER A 124 27.26 -4.91 39.11
N ILE A 125 27.35 -4.22 37.97
CA ILE A 125 27.43 -2.76 37.92
C ILE A 125 26.06 -2.17 38.29
N VAL A 126 26.02 -1.24 39.23
CA VAL A 126 24.78 -0.56 39.67
C VAL A 126 24.80 0.89 39.22
N LEU A 127 23.89 1.26 38.32
CA LEU A 127 23.71 2.64 37.84
C LEU A 127 22.48 3.28 38.50
N SER A 128 22.67 3.86 39.69
CA SER A 128 21.63 4.60 40.41
C SER A 128 21.04 5.72 39.55
N SER A 129 19.71 5.85 39.53
CA SER A 129 19.01 6.90 38.79
C SER A 129 19.40 8.29 39.32
N THR A 130 19.60 9.26 38.43
CA THR A 130 20.03 10.62 38.83
C THR A 130 19.20 11.76 38.25
N THR A 131 19.12 12.84 39.02
CA THR A 131 18.57 14.15 38.65
C THR A 131 19.65 15.10 38.09
N GLY A 132 20.86 14.62 37.83
CA GLY A 132 22.04 15.45 37.56
C GLY A 132 23.18 14.69 36.88
N SER A 133 24.24 15.41 36.50
CA SER A 133 25.15 15.02 35.42
C SER A 133 26.30 14.05 35.75
N SER A 134 26.47 13.63 37.01
CA SER A 134 27.77 13.05 37.48
C SER A 134 27.72 11.66 38.11
N ALA A 135 26.55 11.12 38.46
CA ALA A 135 26.40 9.78 39.03
C ALA A 135 25.45 8.93 38.18
N GLY A 136 25.58 7.60 38.24
CA GLY A 136 24.83 6.68 37.37
C GLY A 136 25.22 6.76 35.88
N VAL A 137 26.38 7.35 35.57
CA VAL A 137 26.89 7.58 34.21
C VAL A 137 28.15 6.75 33.96
N ILE A 138 28.20 6.05 32.83
CA ILE A 138 29.44 5.54 32.22
C ILE A 138 29.82 6.49 31.08
N TYR A 139 31.07 6.93 31.08
CA TYR A 139 31.62 7.83 30.06
C TYR A 139 32.38 7.05 28.98
N LYS A 140 32.37 7.61 27.76
CA LYS A 140 33.29 7.28 26.68
C LYS A 140 34.10 8.53 26.36
N ASP A 141 35.40 8.49 26.61
CA ASP A 141 36.28 9.66 26.59
C ASP A 141 35.71 10.75 27.54
N ALA A 142 35.54 12.00 27.07
CA ALA A 142 34.88 13.06 27.85
C ALA A 142 33.34 13.01 27.81
N ASN A 143 32.74 12.15 27.00
CA ASN A 143 31.31 12.15 26.70
C ASN A 143 30.55 11.15 27.57
N ARG A 144 29.32 11.48 27.99
CA ARG A 144 28.42 10.49 28.61
C ARG A 144 28.00 9.47 27.55
N PHE A 145 27.95 8.18 27.91
CA PHE A 145 27.69 7.10 26.95
C PHE A 145 26.61 6.09 27.38
N ILE A 146 26.52 5.75 28.66
CA ILE A 146 25.39 4.99 29.23
C ILE A 146 24.97 5.69 30.51
N HIS A 147 23.69 6.02 30.66
CA HIS A 147 23.19 6.67 31.87
C HIS A 147 21.70 6.43 32.15
N ASN A 148 21.35 6.55 33.42
CA ASN A 148 20.02 6.34 33.97
C ASN A 148 19.51 7.64 34.62
N TYR A 149 18.64 8.38 33.93
CA TYR A 149 18.22 9.74 34.33
C TYR A 149 16.76 9.75 34.81
N SER A 150 16.52 10.17 36.06
CA SER A 150 15.17 10.31 36.63
C SER A 150 14.94 11.78 36.99
N PRO A 151 13.94 12.45 36.40
CA PRO A 151 13.59 13.82 36.76
C PRO A 151 13.20 13.95 38.24
N SER A 152 13.47 15.11 38.83
CA SER A 152 13.10 15.42 40.20
C SER A 152 11.58 15.39 40.39
N GLY A 153 11.09 14.60 41.35
CA GLY A 153 9.65 14.46 41.64
C GLY A 153 8.92 13.41 40.81
N ASN A 154 9.62 12.69 39.92
CA ASN A 154 9.06 11.61 39.11
C ASN A 154 9.68 10.25 39.51
N THR A 155 8.88 9.18 39.51
CA THR A 155 9.34 7.80 39.78
C THR A 155 9.82 7.08 38.52
N GLY A 156 9.48 7.60 37.34
CA GLY A 156 9.90 7.04 36.06
C GLY A 156 11.29 7.52 35.64
N ALA A 157 12.24 6.59 35.66
CA ALA A 157 13.57 6.83 35.11
C ALA A 157 13.60 6.65 33.58
N ASN A 158 14.62 7.22 32.95
CA ASN A 158 14.90 7.14 31.53
C ASN A 158 16.23 6.42 31.30
N THR A 159 16.28 5.45 30.38
CA THR A 159 17.51 4.72 30.04
C THR A 159 18.08 5.27 28.74
N PHE A 160 19.29 5.80 28.80
CA PHE A 160 19.90 6.51 27.68
C PHE A 160 21.28 5.93 27.33
N ILE A 161 21.46 5.57 26.05
CA ILE A 161 22.70 4.97 25.53
C ILE A 161 23.10 5.69 24.24
N GLY A 162 24.35 6.16 24.19
CA GLY A 162 24.92 6.90 23.07
C GLY A 162 25.46 8.28 23.48
N VAL A 163 26.42 8.77 22.70
CA VAL A 163 26.95 10.14 22.87
C VAL A 163 25.85 11.15 22.54
N ASP A 164 25.67 12.15 23.40
CA ASP A 164 24.63 13.18 23.31
C ASP A 164 23.19 12.65 23.24
N SER A 165 22.92 11.44 23.79
CA SER A 165 21.56 10.91 23.86
C SER A 165 20.83 11.36 25.12
N GLY A 166 19.54 11.70 24.96
CA GLY A 166 18.67 12.20 26.03
C GLY A 166 19.02 13.62 26.51
N ASN A 167 18.02 14.31 27.06
CA ASN A 167 18.19 15.59 27.71
C ASN A 167 18.29 15.44 29.24
N PHE A 168 19.09 16.28 29.89
CA PHE A 168 19.35 16.27 31.34
C PHE A 168 18.64 17.41 32.09
N THR A 169 17.91 18.28 31.37
CA THR A 169 17.04 19.31 31.95
C THR A 169 15.55 18.95 31.84
N MET A 170 15.24 17.73 31.37
CA MET A 170 13.87 17.30 31.07
C MET A 170 13.07 16.87 32.31
N THR A 171 11.76 17.07 32.27
CA THR A 171 10.81 16.57 33.27
C THR A 171 10.13 15.26 32.86
N GLY A 172 10.27 14.86 31.59
CA GLY A 172 9.70 13.63 31.02
C GLY A 172 10.36 12.33 31.51
N SER A 173 9.60 11.25 31.52
CA SER A 173 9.97 9.96 32.13
C SER A 173 9.66 8.75 31.25
N TRP A 174 10.23 7.60 31.60
CA TRP A 174 10.01 6.31 30.91
C TRP A 174 10.48 6.26 29.46
N ASN A 175 11.39 7.17 29.07
CA ASN A 175 12.00 7.15 27.74
C ASN A 175 13.17 6.16 27.69
N THR A 176 13.38 5.50 26.54
CA THR A 176 14.49 4.58 26.29
C THR A 176 15.20 4.95 24.99
N THR A 177 16.53 5.11 25.00
CA THR A 177 17.29 5.48 23.80
C THR A 177 18.55 4.66 23.58
N VAL A 178 18.88 4.42 22.30
CA VAL A 178 20.13 3.77 21.86
C VAL A 178 20.61 4.41 20.56
N GLY A 179 21.38 5.49 20.63
CA GLY A 179 21.95 6.15 19.46
C GLY A 179 22.59 7.51 19.73
N GLN A 180 23.56 7.90 18.90
CA GLN A 180 24.13 9.26 19.01
C GLN A 180 23.05 10.32 18.77
N GLY A 181 22.91 11.29 19.66
CA GLY A 181 21.94 12.38 19.52
C GLY A 181 20.47 11.98 19.63
N ALA A 182 20.15 10.73 19.96
CA ALA A 182 18.76 10.29 20.04
C ALA A 182 18.03 10.98 21.22
N LEU A 183 16.84 11.53 20.98
CA LEU A 183 15.97 12.21 21.95
C LEU A 183 16.62 13.41 22.70
N ASN A 184 17.53 14.16 22.07
CA ASN A 184 18.36 15.15 22.76
C ASN A 184 17.71 16.52 23.06
N GLN A 185 16.64 16.91 22.36
CA GLN A 185 15.89 18.16 22.65
C GLN A 185 14.73 17.98 23.64
N ASN A 186 14.44 16.76 24.10
CA ASN A 186 13.19 16.44 24.79
C ASN A 186 13.07 17.18 26.13
N THR A 187 11.99 17.92 26.36
CA THR A 187 11.81 18.76 27.56
C THR A 187 10.77 18.17 28.51
N THR A 188 9.62 17.73 28.01
CA THR A 188 8.55 17.13 28.83
C THR A 188 8.11 15.74 28.37
N GLY A 189 8.43 15.33 27.13
CA GLY A 189 7.91 14.11 26.53
C GLY A 189 8.33 12.83 27.25
N GLY A 190 7.38 11.92 27.46
CA GLY A 190 7.53 10.64 28.15
C GLY A 190 7.17 9.42 27.28
N TYR A 191 7.54 8.24 27.78
CA TYR A 191 7.24 6.93 27.16
C TYR A 191 7.78 6.75 25.72
N ASN A 192 8.74 7.56 25.28
CA ASN A 192 9.30 7.46 23.94
C ASN A 192 10.43 6.42 23.85
N THR A 193 10.52 5.70 22.73
CA THR A 193 11.63 4.79 22.41
C THR A 193 12.39 5.32 21.19
N ALA A 194 13.69 5.58 21.29
CA ALA A 194 14.49 6.14 20.20
C ALA A 194 15.80 5.35 19.96
N VAL A 195 15.79 4.46 18.97
CA VAL A 195 16.91 3.60 18.59
C VAL A 195 17.44 4.02 17.22
N GLY A 196 18.73 4.34 17.14
CA GLY A 196 19.40 4.85 15.94
C GLY A 196 19.94 6.27 16.10
N LYS A 197 20.89 6.65 15.24
CA LYS A 197 21.47 8.00 15.22
C LYS A 197 20.37 9.04 14.98
N SER A 198 20.26 10.03 15.85
CA SER A 198 19.28 11.13 15.78
C SER A 198 17.81 10.69 15.73
N ALA A 199 17.49 9.47 16.17
CA ALA A 199 16.09 9.06 16.35
C ALA A 199 15.39 9.99 17.36
N LEU A 200 14.22 10.54 17.00
CA LEU A 200 13.49 11.55 17.81
C LEU A 200 14.35 12.75 18.28
N ASN A 201 15.42 13.12 17.56
CA ASN A 201 16.37 14.16 17.94
C ASN A 201 15.68 15.45 18.43
N SER A 202 14.74 15.97 17.64
CA SER A 202 14.11 17.28 17.87
C SER A 202 12.88 17.26 18.79
N ASN A 203 12.50 16.09 19.35
CA ASN A 203 11.31 15.96 20.20
C ASN A 203 11.39 16.95 21.36
N THR A 204 10.31 17.64 21.69
CA THR A 204 10.26 18.55 22.84
C THR A 204 9.20 18.12 23.84
N THR A 205 7.96 17.93 23.39
CA THR A 205 6.83 17.56 24.28
C THR A 205 6.08 16.31 23.83
N GLY A 206 6.42 15.70 22.70
CA GLY A 206 5.70 14.54 22.16
C GLY A 206 5.84 13.29 23.05
N ASP A 207 4.72 12.61 23.27
CA ASP A 207 4.60 11.40 24.10
C ASP A 207 4.38 10.12 23.28
N TYR A 208 4.77 8.97 23.84
CA TYR A 208 4.50 7.61 23.32
C TYR A 208 5.01 7.32 21.90
N ASN A 209 6.01 8.04 21.41
CA ASN A 209 6.58 7.80 20.08
C ASN A 209 7.61 6.66 20.09
N THR A 210 7.56 5.78 19.08
CA THR A 210 8.57 4.74 18.84
C THR A 210 9.32 5.05 17.55
N ALA A 211 10.64 5.17 17.63
CA ALA A 211 11.53 5.49 16.51
C ALA A 211 12.69 4.49 16.48
N ASN A 212 12.80 3.72 15.40
CA ASN A 212 13.81 2.68 15.21
C ASN A 212 14.45 2.80 13.81
N GLY A 213 15.51 3.59 13.71
CA GLY A 213 16.24 3.87 12.48
C GLY A 213 17.16 5.08 12.62
N SER A 214 18.11 5.24 11.70
CA SER A 214 18.82 6.52 11.57
C SER A 214 17.83 7.60 11.14
N GLN A 215 17.73 8.68 11.92
CA GLN A 215 16.86 9.84 11.64
C GLN A 215 15.37 9.48 11.50
N SER A 216 14.89 8.41 12.14
CA SER A 216 13.46 8.14 12.26
C SER A 216 12.83 9.14 13.25
N LEU A 217 11.75 9.83 12.84
CA LEU A 217 11.10 10.91 13.61
C LEU A 217 12.06 12.06 14.03
N ASP A 218 13.13 12.31 13.27
CA ASP A 218 14.19 13.29 13.59
C ASP A 218 13.67 14.71 13.88
N SER A 219 12.68 15.18 13.11
CA SER A 219 12.08 16.53 13.24
C SER A 219 10.86 16.61 14.16
N ASN A 220 10.43 15.52 14.81
CA ASN A 220 9.23 15.54 15.66
C ASN A 220 9.42 16.57 16.76
N THR A 221 8.40 17.36 17.10
CA THR A 221 8.48 18.34 18.21
C THR A 221 7.41 18.02 19.25
N THR A 222 6.14 18.07 18.83
CA THR A 222 4.97 17.86 19.69
C THR A 222 4.02 16.80 19.11
N GLY A 223 4.51 15.94 18.22
CA GLY A 223 3.73 14.83 17.67
C GLY A 223 3.67 13.65 18.63
N ASP A 224 2.49 13.06 18.83
CA ASP A 224 2.26 11.96 19.79
C ASP A 224 1.89 10.63 19.10
N TYR A 225 2.16 9.52 19.78
CA TYR A 225 1.76 8.16 19.37
C TYR A 225 2.24 7.72 17.98
N ASN A 226 3.34 8.29 17.46
CA ASN A 226 3.87 7.89 16.16
C ASN A 226 4.81 6.68 16.28
N THR A 227 4.72 5.75 15.32
CA THR A 227 5.63 4.60 15.18
C THR A 227 6.40 4.71 13.87
N ALA A 228 7.72 4.85 13.93
CA ALA A 228 8.63 4.92 12.80
C ALA A 228 9.67 3.80 12.87
N MET A 229 9.67 2.87 11.92
CA MET A 229 10.70 1.84 11.79
C MET A 229 11.32 1.88 10.39
N GLY A 230 12.64 2.10 10.33
CA GLY A 230 13.39 2.32 9.09
C GLY A 230 14.05 3.70 9.06
N ALA A 231 15.18 3.80 8.36
CA ALA A 231 15.91 5.07 8.26
C ALA A 231 15.08 6.12 7.49
N ASN A 232 15.08 7.35 8.01
CA ASN A 232 14.28 8.50 7.54
C ASN A 232 12.76 8.27 7.49
N SER A 233 12.24 7.24 8.18
CA SER A 233 10.80 7.06 8.37
C SER A 233 10.24 8.20 9.23
N LEU A 234 9.17 8.85 8.79
CA LEU A 234 8.56 10.03 9.44
C LEU A 234 9.54 11.19 9.72
N TYR A 235 10.60 11.33 8.90
CA TYR A 235 11.72 12.26 9.11
C TYR A 235 11.31 13.72 9.41
N THR A 236 10.41 14.31 8.62
CA THR A 236 9.96 15.71 8.79
C THR A 236 8.63 15.87 9.53
N ASN A 237 8.11 14.81 10.17
CA ASN A 237 6.96 14.94 11.06
C ASN A 237 7.29 15.95 12.16
N THR A 238 6.41 16.92 12.42
CA THR A 238 6.62 17.93 13.49
C THR A 238 5.53 17.85 14.55
N THR A 239 4.27 17.96 14.14
CA THR A 239 3.08 17.92 15.00
C THR A 239 2.02 16.92 14.50
N GLY A 240 2.43 15.95 13.67
CA GLY A 240 1.55 14.87 13.23
C GLY A 240 1.44 13.80 14.31
N ASN A 241 0.22 13.30 14.56
CA ASN A 241 -0.08 12.29 15.59
C ASN A 241 -0.60 10.98 14.98
N ASN A 242 -0.44 9.88 15.72
CA ASN A 242 -0.96 8.54 15.39
C ASN A 242 -0.45 7.95 14.05
N ASN A 243 0.69 8.40 13.53
CA ASN A 243 1.21 7.90 12.25
C ASN A 243 2.09 6.66 12.44
N THR A 244 1.91 5.65 11.58
CA THR A 244 2.73 4.42 11.55
C THR A 244 3.48 4.35 10.22
N GLY A 245 4.77 4.62 10.22
CA GLY A 245 5.69 4.46 9.08
C GLY A 245 6.63 3.27 9.29
N LEU A 246 6.54 2.25 8.44
CA LEU A 246 7.33 1.02 8.51
C LEU A 246 8.05 0.79 7.17
N GLY A 247 9.21 1.41 7.00
CA GLY A 247 10.04 1.28 5.80
C GLY A 247 11.13 2.34 5.68
N TYR A 248 12.08 2.09 4.78
CA TYR A 248 13.01 3.14 4.34
C TYR A 248 12.21 4.25 3.64
N TYR A 249 12.32 5.48 4.15
CA TYR A 249 11.55 6.65 3.69
C TYR A 249 10.01 6.51 3.72
N ALA A 250 9.45 5.71 4.64
CA ALA A 250 7.99 5.70 4.86
C ALA A 250 7.52 7.02 5.52
N LEU A 251 6.50 7.68 4.97
CA LEU A 251 5.92 8.95 5.48
C LEU A 251 6.96 10.08 5.70
N THR A 252 8.06 10.13 4.93
CA THR A 252 9.18 11.06 5.19
C THR A 252 8.77 12.53 5.26
N GLN A 253 7.85 13.01 4.43
CA GLN A 253 7.48 14.44 4.36
C GLN A 253 6.31 14.87 5.28
N ASN A 254 5.92 14.04 6.26
CA ASN A 254 4.67 14.17 7.05
C ASN A 254 4.62 15.32 8.07
N ALA A 255 4.87 16.55 7.65
CA ALA A 255 4.90 17.75 8.50
C ALA A 255 3.79 17.79 9.57
N THR A 256 2.51 17.65 9.18
CA THR A 256 1.36 17.73 10.10
C THR A 256 0.22 16.75 9.76
N GLY A 257 0.47 15.67 9.00
CA GLY A 257 -0.56 14.66 8.72
C GLY A 257 -0.84 13.77 9.94
N THR A 258 -2.06 13.27 10.09
CA THR A 258 -2.46 12.42 11.24
C THR A 258 -3.04 11.08 10.80
N ASP A 259 -2.93 10.08 11.67
CA ASP A 259 -3.64 8.80 11.54
C ASP A 259 -3.32 8.04 10.23
N ASN A 260 -2.11 8.22 9.67
CA ASN A 260 -1.68 7.55 8.45
C ASN A 260 -0.91 6.26 8.77
N THR A 261 -1.14 5.20 7.99
CA THR A 261 -0.34 3.97 8.01
C THR A 261 0.39 3.81 6.69
N ALA A 262 1.70 3.64 6.72
CA ALA A 262 2.56 3.45 5.56
C ALA A 262 3.55 2.31 5.80
N VAL A 263 3.44 1.23 5.02
CA VAL A 263 4.29 0.03 5.13
C VAL A 263 4.94 -0.22 3.78
N GLY A 264 6.26 -0.12 3.72
CA GLY A 264 7.05 -0.31 2.51
C GLY A 264 8.05 0.80 2.21
N TYR A 265 8.93 0.51 1.25
CA TYR A 265 9.91 1.45 0.70
C TYR A 265 9.20 2.68 0.07
N TYR A 266 9.47 3.88 0.60
CA TYR A 266 8.87 5.15 0.14
C TYR A 266 7.32 5.16 0.09
N ALA A 267 6.65 4.40 0.96
CA ALA A 267 5.19 4.46 1.09
C ALA A 267 4.76 5.82 1.69
N LEU A 268 3.78 6.50 1.07
CA LEU A 268 3.31 7.85 1.46
C LEU A 268 4.43 8.91 1.60
N ASN A 269 5.49 8.83 0.79
CA ASN A 269 6.68 9.68 0.93
C ASN A 269 6.38 11.19 0.98
N ASP A 270 5.58 11.70 0.04
CA ASP A 270 5.33 13.15 -0.13
C ASP A 270 4.16 13.67 0.73
N ASN A 271 3.56 12.84 1.60
CA ASN A 271 2.39 13.22 2.41
C ASN A 271 2.74 14.37 3.32
N THR A 272 2.16 15.56 3.13
CA THR A 272 2.46 16.74 3.97
C THR A 272 1.38 17.00 5.04
N ARG A 273 0.11 16.83 4.65
CA ARG A 273 -1.08 17.10 5.48
C ARG A 273 -2.20 16.08 5.29
N GLY A 274 -2.00 15.07 4.44
CA GLY A 274 -2.98 13.99 4.25
C GLY A 274 -3.18 13.20 5.54
N ARG A 275 -4.38 12.63 5.72
CA ARG A 275 -4.80 11.94 6.96
C ARG A 275 -5.68 10.73 6.67
N TRP A 276 -5.71 9.78 7.61
CA TRP A 276 -6.47 8.52 7.50
C TRP A 276 -6.12 7.70 6.24
N ASN A 277 -4.91 7.86 5.70
CA ASN A 277 -4.47 7.09 4.53
C ASN A 277 -3.80 5.79 4.96
N THR A 278 -4.01 4.72 4.19
CA THR A 278 -3.34 3.43 4.38
C THR A 278 -2.57 3.07 3.11
N ALA A 279 -1.26 2.95 3.19
CA ALA A 279 -0.37 2.51 2.12
C ALA A 279 0.37 1.25 2.54
N ASN A 280 0.28 0.17 1.76
CA ASN A 280 0.97 -1.09 2.01
C ASN A 280 1.57 -1.64 0.72
N GLY A 281 2.84 -1.35 0.49
CA GLY A 281 3.58 -1.65 -0.73
C GLY A 281 4.66 -0.61 -1.00
N GLY A 282 5.70 -1.00 -1.74
CA GLY A 282 6.70 -0.04 -2.22
C GLY A 282 6.06 1.03 -3.11
N LEU A 283 6.37 2.30 -2.87
CA LEU A 283 5.84 3.45 -3.62
C LEU A 283 4.29 3.58 -3.60
N ALA A 284 3.60 2.93 -2.67
CA ALA A 284 2.15 3.08 -2.51
C ALA A 284 1.81 4.50 -1.99
N LEU A 285 0.86 5.19 -2.64
CA LEU A 285 0.49 6.60 -2.37
C LEU A 285 1.68 7.59 -2.34
N TYR A 286 2.74 7.31 -3.11
CA TYR A 286 4.02 8.03 -3.07
C TYR A 286 3.88 9.57 -3.09
N SER A 287 3.13 10.13 -4.06
CA SER A 287 2.97 11.58 -4.24
C SER A 287 1.73 12.20 -3.59
N ASN A 288 1.10 11.52 -2.63
CA ASN A 288 0.00 12.13 -1.88
C ASN A 288 0.49 13.36 -1.14
N THR A 289 -0.18 14.51 -1.29
CA THR A 289 0.23 15.75 -0.59
C THR A 289 -0.76 16.12 0.50
N THR A 290 -2.06 16.14 0.17
CA THR A 290 -3.17 16.54 1.04
C THR A 290 -4.39 15.61 0.95
N GLY A 291 -4.38 14.63 0.03
CA GLY A 291 -5.44 13.63 -0.10
C GLY A 291 -5.63 12.81 1.19
N TYR A 292 -6.86 12.37 1.45
CA TYR A 292 -7.23 11.73 2.71
C TYR A 292 -8.20 10.55 2.53
N LYS A 293 -8.21 9.65 3.53
CA LYS A 293 -9.04 8.41 3.56
C LYS A 293 -8.80 7.47 2.37
N SER A 294 -7.64 7.54 1.71
CA SER A 294 -7.31 6.67 0.59
C SER A 294 -6.58 5.41 1.08
N THR A 295 -6.93 4.25 0.51
CA THR A 295 -6.32 2.94 0.79
C THR A 295 -5.60 2.44 -0.46
N ALA A 296 -4.33 2.09 -0.34
CA ALA A 296 -3.46 1.67 -1.43
C ALA A 296 -2.64 0.45 -1.00
N VAL A 297 -2.87 -0.69 -1.63
CA VAL A 297 -2.22 -1.96 -1.31
C VAL A 297 -1.66 -2.56 -2.60
N GLY A 298 -0.33 -2.69 -2.67
CA GLY A 298 0.40 -3.11 -3.87
C GLY A 298 1.55 -2.17 -4.23
N TYR A 299 2.47 -2.64 -5.07
CA TYR A 299 3.56 -1.82 -5.57
C TYR A 299 3.04 -0.75 -6.54
N ASN A 300 3.42 0.52 -6.33
CA ASN A 300 2.93 1.68 -7.11
C ASN A 300 1.39 1.87 -7.15
N SER A 301 0.62 1.29 -6.21
CA SER A 301 -0.83 1.58 -6.10
C SER A 301 -1.07 3.03 -5.68
N LEU A 302 -1.93 3.77 -6.39
CA LEU A 302 -2.18 5.21 -6.19
C LEU A 302 -0.92 6.10 -6.20
N PHE A 303 0.14 5.70 -6.91
CA PHE A 303 1.45 6.37 -6.95
C PHE A 303 1.38 7.90 -7.12
N SER A 304 0.61 8.38 -8.10
CA SER A 304 0.52 9.81 -8.47
C SER A 304 -0.60 10.59 -7.77
N ASN A 305 -1.37 9.99 -6.85
CA ASN A 305 -2.50 10.66 -6.20
C ASN A 305 -1.96 11.87 -5.43
N THR A 306 -2.34 13.11 -5.76
CA THR A 306 -1.81 14.32 -5.10
C THR A 306 -2.80 14.90 -4.10
N THR A 307 -4.07 15.02 -4.50
CA THR A 307 -5.16 15.57 -3.69
C THR A 307 -6.43 14.70 -3.69
N GLY A 308 -6.49 13.66 -4.51
CA GLY A 308 -7.62 12.72 -4.58
C GLY A 308 -7.94 12.05 -3.24
N VAL A 309 -9.22 11.92 -2.93
CA VAL A 309 -9.73 11.45 -1.63
C VAL A 309 -10.62 10.21 -1.75
N GLN A 310 -10.62 9.39 -0.69
CA GLN A 310 -11.47 8.20 -0.57
C GLN A 310 -11.32 7.20 -1.73
N ASN A 311 -10.13 7.13 -2.33
CA ASN A 311 -9.80 6.13 -3.35
C ASN A 311 -9.35 4.80 -2.69
N THR A 312 -9.76 3.67 -3.25
CA THR A 312 -9.33 2.33 -2.83
C THR A 312 -8.62 1.65 -3.99
N ALA A 313 -7.34 1.30 -3.83
CA ALA A 313 -6.53 0.60 -4.80
C ALA A 313 -5.95 -0.68 -4.19
N LEU A 314 -6.29 -1.84 -4.74
CA LEU A 314 -5.82 -3.15 -4.29
C LEU A 314 -5.23 -3.93 -5.47
N GLY A 315 -3.93 -3.76 -5.69
CA GLY A 315 -3.19 -4.38 -6.79
C GLY A 315 -1.99 -3.54 -7.20
N GLU A 316 -0.97 -4.20 -7.74
CA GLU A 316 0.17 -3.53 -8.39
C GLU A 316 -0.35 -2.58 -9.49
N TYR A 317 0.15 -1.34 -9.52
CA TYR A 317 -0.29 -0.25 -10.42
C TYR A 317 -1.80 0.09 -10.40
N SER A 318 -2.60 -0.42 -9.45
CA SER A 318 -4.02 -0.03 -9.36
C SER A 318 -4.14 1.48 -9.07
N LEU A 319 -4.96 2.18 -9.86
CA LEU A 319 -5.12 3.65 -9.83
C LEU A 319 -3.80 4.44 -9.89
N ARG A 320 -2.73 3.87 -10.48
CA ARG A 320 -1.36 4.42 -10.46
C ARG A 320 -1.28 5.91 -10.78
N PHE A 321 -1.90 6.35 -11.87
CA PHE A 321 -1.81 7.72 -12.39
C PHE A 321 -3.01 8.60 -11.99
N ASN A 322 -3.87 8.15 -11.07
CA ASN A 322 -4.87 9.03 -10.47
C ASN A 322 -4.15 10.18 -9.74
N THR A 323 -4.68 11.40 -9.81
CA THR A 323 -4.08 12.62 -9.23
C THR A 323 -5.07 13.34 -8.32
N THR A 324 -6.22 13.72 -8.87
CA THR A 324 -7.26 14.49 -8.17
C THR A 324 -8.63 13.82 -8.22
N GLY A 325 -8.73 12.61 -8.78
CA GLY A 325 -9.98 11.84 -8.83
C GLY A 325 -10.35 11.30 -7.45
N ASN A 326 -11.64 11.07 -7.21
CA ASN A 326 -12.16 10.78 -5.88
C ASN A 326 -13.14 9.62 -5.90
N TYR A 327 -13.27 8.91 -4.78
CA TYR A 327 -14.22 7.79 -4.62
C TYR A 327 -14.05 6.65 -5.64
N ASN A 328 -12.86 6.47 -6.20
CA ASN A 328 -12.59 5.38 -7.14
C ASN A 328 -12.21 4.09 -6.40
N VAL A 329 -12.64 2.95 -6.92
CA VAL A 329 -12.28 1.61 -6.41
C VAL A 329 -11.62 0.82 -7.54
N GLY A 330 -10.31 0.61 -7.47
CA GLY A 330 -9.56 -0.29 -8.35
C GLY A 330 -9.12 -1.54 -7.59
N ILE A 331 -9.44 -2.73 -8.11
CA ILE A 331 -9.04 -4.02 -7.53
C ILE A 331 -8.52 -4.93 -8.65
N GLY A 332 -7.30 -5.44 -8.50
CA GLY A 332 -6.57 -6.19 -9.51
C GLY A 332 -5.31 -5.44 -9.99
N ASN A 333 -4.36 -6.17 -10.58
CA ASN A 333 -3.20 -5.54 -11.22
C ASN A 333 -3.69 -4.56 -12.30
N ALA A 334 -3.25 -3.30 -12.15
CA ALA A 334 -3.48 -2.18 -13.03
C ALA A 334 -4.94 -1.73 -13.25
N ALA A 335 -5.87 -2.10 -12.35
CA ALA A 335 -7.24 -1.59 -12.41
C ALA A 335 -7.29 -0.05 -12.31
N LEU A 336 -7.99 0.61 -13.24
CA LEU A 336 -8.08 2.08 -13.41
C LEU A 336 -6.72 2.82 -13.46
N ALA A 337 -5.65 2.17 -13.93
CA ALA A 337 -4.30 2.74 -13.84
C ALA A 337 -4.14 4.14 -14.44
N HIS A 338 -4.80 4.43 -15.59
CA HIS A 338 -4.71 5.72 -16.29
C HIS A 338 -5.80 6.75 -15.93
N ASN A 339 -6.74 6.43 -15.02
CA ASN A 339 -7.82 7.34 -14.63
C ASN A 339 -7.29 8.54 -13.82
N ALA A 340 -6.93 9.64 -14.49
CA ALA A 340 -6.19 10.75 -13.89
C ALA A 340 -7.00 11.65 -12.94
N THR A 341 -8.13 12.19 -13.40
CA THR A 341 -9.01 13.11 -12.64
C THR A 341 -10.42 12.56 -12.43
N GLY A 342 -10.77 11.49 -13.14
CA GLY A 342 -12.08 10.87 -13.07
C GLY A 342 -12.43 10.29 -11.70
N SER A 343 -13.71 10.33 -11.35
CA SER A 343 -14.22 10.04 -10.01
C SER A 343 -15.39 9.06 -10.00
N GLN A 344 -15.64 8.41 -8.85
CA GLN A 344 -16.75 7.47 -8.62
C GLN A 344 -16.71 6.21 -9.51
N ASN A 345 -15.56 5.86 -10.10
CA ASN A 345 -15.44 4.66 -10.93
C ASN A 345 -15.11 3.42 -10.09
N VAL A 346 -15.73 2.29 -10.40
CA VAL A 346 -15.42 0.97 -9.82
C VAL A 346 -14.83 0.08 -10.90
N ALA A 347 -13.70 -0.55 -10.63
CA ALA A 347 -13.05 -1.49 -11.53
C ALA A 347 -12.47 -2.69 -10.76
N ILE A 348 -12.87 -3.90 -11.13
CA ILE A 348 -12.50 -5.14 -10.47
C ILE A 348 -12.08 -6.17 -11.54
N GLY A 349 -10.78 -6.40 -11.66
CA GLY A 349 -10.16 -7.28 -12.64
C GLY A 349 -8.77 -6.81 -13.05
N ASN A 350 -7.95 -7.71 -13.62
CA ASN A 350 -6.69 -7.30 -14.24
C ASN A 350 -6.97 -6.42 -15.46
N GLY A 351 -6.39 -5.21 -15.50
CA GLY A 351 -6.67 -4.23 -16.55
C GLY A 351 -8.13 -3.73 -16.60
N ALA A 352 -8.94 -3.94 -15.55
CA ALA A 352 -10.30 -3.41 -15.51
C ALA A 352 -10.27 -1.86 -15.49
N GLY A 353 -10.95 -1.19 -16.42
CA GLY A 353 -10.86 0.25 -16.59
C GLY A 353 -9.45 0.76 -16.96
N TRP A 354 -8.58 -0.10 -17.50
CA TRP A 354 -7.36 0.32 -18.18
C TRP A 354 -7.68 0.87 -19.58
N ASP A 355 -6.79 1.68 -20.11
CA ASP A 355 -6.80 2.17 -21.49
C ASP A 355 -5.36 2.13 -22.00
N GLU A 356 -5.16 1.60 -23.21
CA GLU A 356 -3.84 1.45 -23.83
C GLU A 356 -3.35 2.74 -24.51
N ALA A 357 -4.24 3.69 -24.83
CA ALA A 357 -3.87 4.99 -25.41
C ALA A 357 -3.37 5.99 -24.35
N GLY A 358 -3.76 5.82 -23.08
CA GLY A 358 -3.42 6.73 -21.98
C GLY A 358 -4.21 8.04 -22.00
N THR A 359 -5.34 8.08 -22.71
CA THR A 359 -6.18 9.26 -22.94
C THR A 359 -7.38 9.35 -21.98
N MET A 360 -7.74 8.27 -21.28
CA MET A 360 -8.86 8.19 -20.31
C MET A 360 -8.64 9.01 -19.01
N SER A 361 -8.48 10.32 -19.17
CA SER A 361 -8.20 11.26 -18.09
C SER A 361 -9.41 11.50 -17.16
N ASN A 362 -10.64 11.54 -17.68
CA ASN A 362 -11.79 12.11 -16.95
C ASN A 362 -13.08 11.27 -16.99
N MET A 363 -12.96 9.94 -16.82
CA MET A 363 -14.11 9.03 -16.68
C MET A 363 -14.88 9.27 -15.38
N ASN A 364 -16.22 9.26 -15.38
CA ASN A 364 -16.98 9.49 -14.14
C ASN A 364 -18.18 8.55 -13.95
N ALA A 365 -18.30 7.96 -12.75
CA ALA A 365 -19.40 7.06 -12.36
C ALA A 365 -19.58 5.83 -13.29
N ASN A 366 -18.48 5.14 -13.63
CA ASN A 366 -18.51 3.91 -14.43
C ASN A 366 -18.20 2.65 -13.60
N THR A 367 -18.66 1.48 -14.06
CA THR A 367 -18.38 0.17 -13.44
C THR A 367 -17.74 -0.78 -14.46
N PHE A 368 -16.61 -1.40 -14.09
CA PHE A 368 -15.89 -2.39 -14.90
C PHE A 368 -15.66 -3.66 -14.06
N LEU A 369 -16.33 -4.76 -14.38
CA LEU A 369 -16.27 -6.00 -13.60
C LEU A 369 -15.83 -7.18 -14.47
N GLY A 370 -14.54 -7.46 -14.47
CA GLY A 370 -13.90 -8.50 -15.29
C GLY A 370 -12.50 -8.08 -15.71
N ALA A 371 -11.63 -9.06 -15.99
CA ALA A 371 -10.33 -8.74 -16.58
C ALA A 371 -10.52 -8.22 -18.02
N ALA A 372 -9.80 -7.15 -18.37
CA ALA A 372 -10.00 -6.39 -19.60
C ALA A 372 -11.44 -5.88 -19.84
N ALA A 373 -12.25 -5.68 -18.79
CA ALA A 373 -13.48 -4.90 -18.90
C ALA A 373 -13.12 -3.39 -18.99
N ILE A 374 -13.40 -2.73 -20.11
CA ILE A 374 -12.85 -1.39 -20.44
C ILE A 374 -13.85 -0.48 -21.16
N SER A 375 -13.44 0.77 -21.42
CA SER A 375 -14.03 1.62 -22.46
C SER A 375 -13.18 1.58 -23.73
N THR A 376 -13.80 1.73 -24.90
CA THR A 376 -13.08 1.96 -26.17
C THR A 376 -13.00 3.44 -26.55
N VAL A 377 -13.56 4.35 -25.74
CA VAL A 377 -13.55 5.80 -25.97
C VAL A 377 -13.35 6.59 -24.67
N ASP A 378 -12.78 7.78 -24.78
CA ASP A 378 -12.51 8.66 -23.63
C ASP A 378 -13.78 9.24 -22.98
N ASN A 379 -13.61 9.70 -21.73
CA ASN A 379 -14.56 10.58 -21.02
C ASN A 379 -15.99 10.04 -20.88
N ILE A 380 -16.18 8.72 -20.97
CA ILE A 380 -17.49 8.11 -20.73
C ILE A 380 -17.94 8.27 -19.28
N SER A 381 -19.25 8.23 -19.10
CA SER A 381 -19.90 8.33 -17.79
C SER A 381 -21.17 7.48 -17.70
N ASN A 382 -21.53 7.11 -16.47
CA ASN A 382 -22.75 6.35 -16.18
C ASN A 382 -22.86 5.04 -16.99
N SER A 383 -21.73 4.37 -17.22
CA SER A 383 -21.66 3.14 -18.03
C SER A 383 -21.14 1.94 -17.22
N THR A 384 -21.51 0.74 -17.63
CA THR A 384 -21.21 -0.52 -16.93
C THR A 384 -20.80 -1.60 -17.92
N ALA A 385 -19.60 -2.15 -17.76
CA ALA A 385 -19.10 -3.32 -18.47
C ALA A 385 -18.90 -4.48 -17.49
N ILE A 386 -19.50 -5.64 -17.76
CA ILE A 386 -19.44 -6.84 -16.91
C ILE A 386 -19.05 -8.04 -17.77
N GLY A 387 -18.00 -8.75 -17.41
CA GLY A 387 -17.45 -9.90 -18.14
C GLY A 387 -15.98 -9.71 -18.51
N TYR A 388 -15.31 -10.81 -18.85
CA TYR A 388 -13.98 -10.74 -19.49
C TYR A 388 -14.11 -10.01 -20.83
N GLY A 389 -13.22 -9.06 -21.12
CA GLY A 389 -13.18 -8.34 -22.40
C GLY A 389 -14.38 -7.43 -22.71
N ALA A 390 -15.29 -7.23 -21.75
CA ALA A 390 -16.51 -6.45 -21.94
C ALA A 390 -16.20 -4.96 -22.21
N GLN A 391 -16.75 -4.41 -23.30
CA GLN A 391 -16.36 -3.10 -23.84
C GLN A 391 -17.56 -2.16 -23.98
N VAL A 392 -17.56 -1.07 -23.20
CA VAL A 392 -18.48 0.07 -23.40
C VAL A 392 -17.90 1.04 -24.43
N THR A 393 -18.74 1.57 -25.30
CA THR A 393 -18.35 2.40 -26.46
C THR A 393 -18.93 3.83 -26.40
N LYS A 394 -19.74 4.13 -25.38
CA LYS A 394 -20.33 5.46 -25.10
C LYS A 394 -20.82 5.56 -23.63
N SER A 395 -21.11 6.78 -23.19
CA SER A 395 -21.81 7.05 -21.91
C SER A 395 -23.23 6.48 -21.88
N ASN A 396 -23.74 6.21 -20.67
CA ASN A 396 -25.08 5.65 -20.41
C ASN A 396 -25.31 4.27 -21.07
N GLN A 397 -24.28 3.42 -21.10
CA GLN A 397 -24.34 2.10 -21.71
C GLN A 397 -24.08 0.99 -20.70
N VAL A 398 -24.89 -0.06 -20.72
CA VAL A 398 -24.60 -1.34 -20.05
C VAL A 398 -24.20 -2.38 -21.09
N VAL A 399 -23.10 -3.09 -20.84
CA VAL A 399 -22.57 -4.20 -21.65
C VAL A 399 -22.29 -5.37 -20.74
N ILE A 400 -22.80 -6.55 -21.10
CA ILE A 400 -22.61 -7.81 -20.37
C ILE A 400 -22.07 -8.82 -21.38
N GLY A 401 -20.85 -9.29 -21.13
CA GLY A 401 -20.08 -10.13 -22.05
C GLY A 401 -19.22 -9.36 -23.06
N ASP A 402 -18.42 -10.11 -23.80
CA ASP A 402 -17.72 -9.69 -25.01
C ASP A 402 -18.37 -10.35 -26.26
N GLY A 403 -17.72 -10.26 -27.41
CA GLY A 403 -18.19 -10.93 -28.65
C GLY A 403 -18.14 -12.46 -28.64
N ASN A 404 -17.63 -13.10 -27.57
CA ASN A 404 -17.57 -14.56 -27.43
C ASN A 404 -18.70 -15.11 -26.53
N VAL A 405 -19.46 -14.26 -25.83
CA VAL A 405 -20.61 -14.67 -25.02
C VAL A 405 -21.80 -15.01 -25.92
N THR A 406 -22.10 -16.30 -26.06
CA THR A 406 -23.17 -16.80 -26.94
C THR A 406 -24.57 -16.67 -26.34
N GLU A 407 -24.69 -16.66 -25.00
CA GLU A 407 -25.97 -16.60 -24.28
C GLU A 407 -25.84 -15.77 -22.99
N THR A 408 -26.82 -14.91 -22.73
CA THR A 408 -26.94 -14.12 -21.48
C THR A 408 -28.24 -14.48 -20.79
N PHE A 409 -28.16 -15.31 -19.74
CA PHE A 409 -29.33 -15.88 -19.07
C PHE A 409 -29.88 -14.95 -17.97
N LEU A 410 -31.11 -14.48 -18.11
CA LEU A 410 -31.78 -13.57 -17.17
C LEU A 410 -33.05 -14.23 -16.60
N ASN A 411 -33.02 -14.55 -15.30
CA ASN A 411 -34.18 -15.13 -14.61
C ASN A 411 -35.19 -14.05 -14.16
N GLY A 412 -36.48 -14.31 -14.38
CA GLY A 412 -37.58 -13.49 -13.89
C GLY A 412 -38.06 -12.41 -14.89
N VAL A 413 -38.79 -11.41 -14.38
CA VAL A 413 -39.42 -10.38 -15.22
C VAL A 413 -38.45 -9.21 -15.45
N VAL A 414 -37.84 -9.16 -16.64
CA VAL A 414 -37.15 -7.96 -17.12
C VAL A 414 -38.20 -6.90 -17.47
N LYS A 415 -38.03 -5.67 -16.97
CA LYS A 415 -38.88 -4.52 -17.30
C LYS A 415 -38.04 -3.43 -17.96
N THR A 416 -38.55 -2.87 -19.05
CA THR A 416 -38.11 -1.59 -19.59
C THR A 416 -39.08 -0.49 -19.14
N ASP A 417 -38.57 0.71 -18.87
CA ASP A 417 -39.43 1.89 -18.88
C ASP A 417 -39.91 2.16 -20.32
N ALA A 418 -40.89 3.05 -20.48
CA ALA A 418 -41.61 3.28 -21.74
C ALA A 418 -40.66 3.43 -22.94
N ALA A 419 -40.70 2.47 -23.86
CA ALA A 419 -39.90 2.49 -25.08
C ALA A 419 -40.30 3.71 -25.91
N ALA A 420 -39.44 4.73 -25.89
CA ALA A 420 -39.65 6.01 -26.57
C ALA A 420 -39.49 5.81 -28.09
N SER A 421 -40.54 5.29 -28.73
CA SER A 421 -40.63 5.03 -30.16
C SER A 421 -40.75 6.33 -30.96
N THR A 422 -39.68 7.14 -30.96
CA THR A 422 -39.54 8.35 -31.79
C THR A 422 -38.98 8.06 -33.19
N ALA A 423 -38.79 6.77 -33.53
CA ALA A 423 -38.55 6.24 -34.86
C ALA A 423 -39.05 4.78 -34.91
N ASP A 424 -39.40 4.27 -36.10
CA ASP A 424 -40.03 2.95 -36.34
C ASP A 424 -39.09 1.74 -36.16
N ARG A 425 -38.18 1.80 -35.20
CA ARG A 425 -37.18 0.76 -34.90
C ARG A 425 -37.05 0.52 -33.40
N SER A 426 -38.15 0.03 -32.80
CA SER A 426 -38.10 -0.54 -31.45
C SER A 426 -37.18 -1.78 -31.45
N THR A 427 -36.01 -1.67 -30.82
CA THR A 427 -34.98 -2.74 -30.80
C THR A 427 -35.24 -3.86 -29.78
N LEU A 428 -36.44 -3.92 -29.21
CA LEU A 428 -36.88 -4.99 -28.30
C LEU A 428 -38.20 -5.60 -28.79
N CYS A 429 -38.12 -6.65 -29.60
CA CYS A 429 -39.27 -7.41 -30.06
C CYS A 429 -39.61 -8.50 -29.04
N ILE A 430 -40.64 -8.28 -28.22
CA ILE A 430 -41.19 -9.33 -27.34
C ILE A 430 -42.30 -10.05 -28.10
N SER A 431 -41.93 -11.06 -28.89
CA SER A 431 -42.86 -12.03 -29.47
C SER A 431 -43.63 -12.74 -28.35
N GLY A 432 -44.97 -12.71 -28.41
CA GLY A 432 -45.85 -13.28 -27.39
C GLY A 432 -45.92 -14.81 -27.35
N ALA A 433 -44.77 -15.50 -27.38
CA ALA A 433 -44.69 -16.95 -27.20
C ALA A 433 -45.05 -17.32 -25.74
N SER A 434 -45.85 -18.37 -25.56
CA SER A 434 -46.34 -18.82 -24.25
C SER A 434 -45.27 -19.49 -23.37
N ASP A 435 -44.03 -19.56 -23.82
CA ASP A 435 -42.85 -20.02 -23.09
C ASP A 435 -41.94 -18.89 -22.58
N GLY A 436 -42.20 -17.64 -22.98
CA GLY A 436 -41.40 -16.46 -22.59
C GLY A 436 -40.10 -16.26 -23.38
N THR A 437 -39.91 -16.96 -24.51
CA THR A 437 -38.74 -16.74 -25.37
C THR A 437 -38.78 -15.39 -26.10
N VAL A 438 -37.64 -14.68 -26.11
CA VAL A 438 -37.47 -13.40 -26.80
C VAL A 438 -36.58 -13.62 -28.02
N THR A 439 -37.17 -13.69 -29.20
CA THR A 439 -36.46 -13.88 -30.48
C THR A 439 -36.64 -12.67 -31.39
N SER A 440 -35.57 -11.89 -31.58
CA SER A 440 -35.56 -10.77 -32.53
C SER A 440 -35.23 -11.26 -33.95
N ASP A 441 -36.24 -11.77 -34.67
CA ASP A 441 -36.08 -12.03 -36.10
C ASP A 441 -36.13 -10.72 -36.91
N ALA A 442 -34.96 -10.21 -37.26
CA ALA A 442 -34.79 -8.99 -38.05
C ALA A 442 -35.27 -9.12 -39.51
N ALA A 443 -35.70 -10.31 -39.96
CA ALA A 443 -36.29 -10.53 -41.28
C ALA A 443 -37.83 -10.40 -41.31
N SER A 444 -38.50 -10.20 -40.16
CA SER A 444 -39.96 -10.02 -40.11
C SER A 444 -40.39 -8.80 -39.30
N ASN A 445 -41.11 -7.87 -39.96
CA ASN A 445 -41.71 -6.68 -39.33
C ASN A 445 -42.97 -7.04 -38.51
N ASN A 446 -42.97 -8.17 -37.81
CA ASN A 446 -44.18 -8.86 -37.34
C ASN A 446 -44.79 -8.27 -36.05
N CYS A 447 -44.69 -6.94 -35.89
CA CYS A 447 -45.15 -6.16 -34.73
C CYS A 447 -46.40 -5.31 -35.04
N ASP A 448 -47.03 -5.50 -36.21
CA ASP A 448 -48.21 -4.74 -36.66
C ASP A 448 -49.45 -5.04 -35.80
N THR A 449 -49.64 -4.24 -34.76
CA THR A 449 -50.76 -4.40 -33.80
C THR A 449 -52.11 -3.98 -34.41
N SER A 450 -52.70 -4.85 -35.24
CA SER A 450 -53.95 -4.60 -35.98
C SER A 450 -55.24 -4.53 -35.14
N SER A 451 -55.18 -4.11 -33.88
CA SER A 451 -56.35 -3.91 -33.01
C SER A 451 -57.07 -2.58 -33.31
N LYS A 452 -58.41 -2.54 -33.15
CA LYS A 452 -59.23 -1.34 -33.40
C LYS A 452 -58.77 -0.10 -32.62
N ARG A 453 -58.13 -0.27 -31.46
CA ARG A 453 -57.56 0.83 -30.65
C ARG A 453 -56.35 1.54 -31.27
N PHE A 454 -55.80 1.01 -32.37
CA PHE A 454 -54.62 1.54 -33.07
C PHE A 454 -54.93 1.97 -34.51
N LYS A 455 -56.22 2.07 -34.89
CA LYS A 455 -56.67 2.50 -36.22
C LYS A 455 -57.79 3.54 -36.07
N HIS A 456 -57.73 4.60 -36.86
CA HIS A 456 -58.82 5.56 -37.07
C HIS A 456 -59.41 5.37 -38.47
N ASP A 457 -60.47 6.11 -38.80
CA ASP A 457 -61.11 6.17 -40.12
C ASP A 457 -61.36 4.79 -40.76
N ILE A 458 -61.86 3.87 -39.93
CA ILE A 458 -62.07 2.47 -40.29
C ILE A 458 -63.38 2.33 -41.07
N GLU A 459 -63.28 2.52 -42.38
CA GLU A 459 -64.34 2.19 -43.32
C GLU A 459 -64.31 0.69 -43.66
N TYR A 460 -65.48 0.09 -43.89
CA TYR A 460 -65.58 -1.28 -44.40
C TYR A 460 -65.63 -1.23 -45.92
N LEU A 461 -64.86 -2.09 -46.57
CA LEU A 461 -64.71 -2.11 -48.02
C LEU A 461 -66.01 -2.59 -48.70
N ASP A 462 -66.82 -1.65 -49.18
CA ASP A 462 -68.04 -1.86 -49.96
C ASP A 462 -67.87 -1.39 -51.42
N PHE A 463 -66.72 -1.73 -52.02
CA PHE A 463 -66.52 -1.63 -53.46
C PHE A 463 -66.84 -2.96 -54.15
N ASP A 464 -66.87 -3.00 -55.47
CA ASP A 464 -67.23 -4.23 -56.21
C ASP A 464 -66.06 -5.19 -56.43
N GLY A 465 -65.53 -5.73 -55.33
CA GLY A 465 -64.34 -6.57 -55.30
C GLY A 465 -64.39 -7.81 -56.19
N LEU A 466 -65.59 -8.29 -56.58
CA LEU A 466 -65.74 -9.35 -57.57
C LEU A 466 -65.46 -8.83 -59.00
N ASP A 467 -66.03 -7.71 -59.40
CA ASP A 467 -65.81 -7.11 -60.73
C ASP A 467 -64.39 -6.56 -60.84
N THR A 468 -63.85 -5.94 -59.78
CA THR A 468 -62.42 -5.57 -59.68
C THR A 468 -61.54 -6.79 -59.92
N LEU A 469 -61.80 -7.91 -59.22
CA LEU A 469 -61.04 -9.16 -59.37
C LEU A 469 -61.17 -9.77 -60.79
N LEU A 470 -62.34 -9.68 -61.42
CA LEU A 470 -62.57 -10.16 -62.78
C LEU A 470 -61.94 -9.27 -63.87
N ALA A 471 -61.68 -7.99 -63.57
CA ALA A 471 -60.99 -7.06 -64.47
C ALA A 471 -59.46 -7.20 -64.43
N LEU A 472 -58.89 -7.84 -63.41
CA LEU A 472 -57.44 -8.11 -63.31
C LEU A 472 -56.97 -9.10 -64.37
N LYS A 473 -55.72 -8.93 -64.83
CA LYS A 473 -55.12 -9.74 -65.91
C LYS A 473 -53.92 -10.57 -65.39
N PRO A 474 -54.12 -11.86 -65.06
CA PRO A 474 -53.01 -12.76 -64.74
C PRO A 474 -52.02 -12.84 -65.90
N THR A 475 -50.79 -12.42 -65.66
CA THR A 475 -49.74 -12.25 -66.68
C THR A 475 -48.54 -13.12 -66.37
N GLY A 476 -48.01 -13.80 -67.39
CA GLY A 476 -46.76 -14.54 -67.32
C GLY A 476 -45.56 -13.69 -67.75
N TYR A 477 -44.53 -13.61 -66.91
CA TYR A 477 -43.37 -12.75 -67.12
C TYR A 477 -42.04 -13.43 -66.75
N ILE A 478 -40.93 -12.88 -67.24
CA ILE A 478 -39.56 -13.19 -66.80
C ILE A 478 -38.93 -11.88 -66.34
N ARG A 479 -38.29 -11.86 -65.18
CA ARG A 479 -37.67 -10.63 -64.63
C ARG A 479 -36.43 -10.22 -65.40
N ASN A 480 -36.28 -8.91 -65.64
CA ASN A 480 -35.10 -8.37 -66.35
C ASN A 480 -33.78 -8.54 -65.59
N ASN A 481 -33.79 -8.62 -64.24
CA ASN A 481 -32.60 -8.97 -63.46
C ASN A 481 -32.43 -10.51 -63.41
N PRO A 482 -31.33 -11.08 -63.96
CA PRO A 482 -31.07 -12.52 -63.93
C PRO A 482 -31.00 -13.13 -62.52
N GLU A 483 -30.50 -12.40 -61.54
CA GLU A 483 -30.36 -12.85 -60.14
C GLU A 483 -31.72 -13.10 -59.46
N LYS A 484 -32.79 -12.52 -60.00
CA LYS A 484 -34.16 -12.67 -59.50
C LYS A 484 -35.03 -13.59 -60.38
N GLN A 485 -34.51 -14.10 -61.50
CA GLN A 485 -35.24 -15.05 -62.34
C GLN A 485 -35.38 -16.42 -61.64
N ARG A 486 -36.38 -17.20 -62.04
CA ARG A 486 -36.49 -18.60 -61.59
C ARG A 486 -35.26 -19.39 -62.09
N PRO A 487 -34.61 -20.21 -61.23
CA PRO A 487 -33.46 -21.03 -61.65
C PRO A 487 -33.74 -22.06 -62.76
N ASP A 488 -35.03 -22.31 -63.05
CA ASP A 488 -35.48 -23.19 -64.14
C ASP A 488 -35.79 -22.45 -65.46
N GLY A 489 -35.56 -21.13 -65.52
CA GLY A 489 -35.77 -20.29 -66.71
C GLY A 489 -37.23 -20.13 -67.14
N ARG A 490 -38.20 -20.63 -66.36
CA ARG A 490 -39.63 -20.53 -66.68
C ARG A 490 -40.21 -19.18 -66.26
N GLN A 491 -41.28 -18.78 -66.93
CA GLN A 491 -42.08 -17.63 -66.53
C GLN A 491 -42.58 -17.76 -65.08
N GLU A 492 -42.54 -16.64 -64.37
CA GLU A 492 -43.35 -16.39 -63.19
C GLU A 492 -44.76 -16.00 -63.63
N TRP A 493 -45.75 -16.24 -62.78
CA TRP A 493 -47.14 -15.80 -62.99
C TRP A 493 -47.52 -14.83 -61.87
N GLY A 494 -48.20 -13.74 -62.22
CA GLY A 494 -48.66 -12.75 -61.26
C GLY A 494 -49.45 -11.65 -61.95
N LEU A 495 -49.36 -10.43 -61.42
CA LEU A 495 -49.95 -9.22 -62.00
C LEU A 495 -48.84 -8.19 -62.26
N ILE A 496 -49.10 -7.26 -63.18
CA ILE A 496 -48.21 -6.14 -63.50
C ILE A 496 -48.77 -4.89 -62.82
N ALA A 497 -47.95 -4.15 -62.07
CA ALA A 497 -48.43 -3.07 -61.19
C ALA A 497 -49.17 -1.96 -61.98
N GLU A 498 -48.72 -1.68 -63.20
CA GLU A 498 -49.33 -0.72 -64.12
C GLU A 498 -50.70 -1.19 -64.64
N ASP A 499 -50.87 -2.49 -64.95
CA ASP A 499 -52.17 -3.06 -65.33
C ASP A 499 -53.15 -3.06 -64.15
N VAL A 500 -52.65 -3.30 -62.92
CA VAL A 500 -53.47 -3.26 -61.70
C VAL A 500 -53.89 -1.83 -61.35
N ALA A 501 -52.97 -0.85 -61.45
CA ALA A 501 -53.26 0.55 -61.16
C ALA A 501 -54.34 1.14 -62.08
N ALA A 502 -54.46 0.62 -63.30
CA ALA A 502 -55.51 0.99 -64.26
C ALA A 502 -56.89 0.36 -63.95
N VAL A 503 -56.95 -0.63 -63.05
CA VAL A 503 -58.18 -1.28 -62.56
C VAL A 503 -58.57 -0.73 -61.18
N ASP A 504 -57.65 -0.76 -60.22
CA ASP A 504 -57.81 -0.13 -58.90
C ASP A 504 -56.43 0.25 -58.32
N PRO A 505 -56.12 1.56 -58.15
CA PRO A 505 -54.84 2.00 -57.60
C PRO A 505 -54.64 1.62 -56.13
N HIS A 506 -55.68 1.29 -55.35
CA HIS A 506 -55.51 0.89 -53.94
C HIS A 506 -54.85 -0.50 -53.79
N LEU A 507 -54.73 -1.26 -54.87
CA LEU A 507 -54.04 -2.55 -54.93
C LEU A 507 -52.53 -2.39 -55.26
N VAL A 508 -52.01 -1.17 -55.37
CA VAL A 508 -50.69 -0.86 -55.91
C VAL A 508 -49.87 0.00 -54.96
N ILE A 509 -48.60 -0.37 -54.81
CA ILE A 509 -47.59 0.45 -54.14
C ILE A 509 -46.97 1.36 -55.23
N PHE A 510 -47.00 2.67 -55.01
CA PHE A 510 -46.39 3.66 -55.88
C PHE A 510 -45.01 4.09 -55.39
N GLU A 511 -44.19 4.63 -56.30
CA GLU A 511 -42.99 5.39 -55.96
C GLU A 511 -43.35 6.65 -55.12
N PRO A 512 -42.37 7.31 -54.46
CA PRO A 512 -42.59 8.54 -53.70
C PRO A 512 -43.13 9.75 -54.49
N ASP A 513 -43.32 9.63 -55.82
CA ASP A 513 -44.02 10.62 -56.64
C ASP A 513 -45.56 10.51 -56.55
N GLY A 514 -46.08 9.39 -56.04
CA GLY A 514 -47.52 9.08 -55.96
C GLY A 514 -48.19 8.82 -57.31
N ILE A 515 -47.42 8.56 -58.37
CA ILE A 515 -47.89 8.44 -59.75
C ILE A 515 -47.35 7.18 -60.43
N THR A 516 -46.09 6.81 -60.18
CA THR A 516 -45.41 5.68 -60.85
C THR A 516 -45.62 4.38 -60.07
N PRO A 517 -46.27 3.33 -60.65
CA PRO A 517 -46.42 2.03 -59.98
C PRO A 517 -45.07 1.34 -59.75
N LEU A 518 -44.85 0.84 -58.54
CA LEU A 518 -43.62 0.16 -58.10
C LEU A 518 -43.85 -1.31 -57.71
N GLY A 519 -45.02 -1.62 -57.14
CA GLY A 519 -45.33 -2.96 -56.63
C GLY A 519 -46.81 -3.20 -56.38
N LEU A 520 -47.13 -4.38 -55.85
CA LEU A 520 -48.49 -4.81 -55.52
C LEU A 520 -48.68 -4.73 -54.00
N GLU A 521 -49.83 -4.21 -53.56
CA GLU A 521 -50.16 -4.12 -52.14
C GLU A 521 -50.77 -5.44 -51.64
N ASP A 522 -49.88 -6.35 -51.25
CA ASP A 522 -50.15 -7.73 -50.84
C ASP A 522 -51.20 -7.85 -49.71
N SER A 523 -51.38 -6.81 -48.88
CA SER A 523 -52.43 -6.77 -47.85
C SER A 523 -53.81 -6.39 -48.41
N ALA A 524 -53.87 -5.46 -49.36
CA ALA A 524 -55.10 -5.07 -50.04
C ALA A 524 -55.65 -6.20 -50.91
N PHE A 525 -54.78 -6.97 -51.58
CA PHE A 525 -55.19 -8.18 -52.29
C PHE A 525 -55.89 -9.21 -51.38
N ARG A 526 -55.42 -9.40 -50.14
CA ARG A 526 -56.08 -10.31 -49.18
C ARG A 526 -57.49 -9.82 -48.82
N ALA A 527 -57.67 -8.51 -48.67
CA ALA A 527 -58.97 -7.91 -48.41
C ALA A 527 -59.91 -8.01 -49.63
N LEU A 528 -59.40 -7.77 -50.85
CA LEU A 528 -60.11 -7.96 -52.12
C LEU A 528 -60.65 -9.39 -52.25
N PHE A 529 -59.81 -10.41 -52.04
CA PHE A 529 -60.23 -11.81 -52.13
C PHE A 529 -61.32 -12.15 -51.11
N VAL A 530 -61.25 -11.64 -49.87
CA VAL A 530 -62.29 -11.87 -48.85
C VAL A 530 -63.62 -11.24 -49.26
N ASN A 531 -63.63 -9.99 -49.74
CA ASN A 531 -64.84 -9.32 -50.24
C ASN A 531 -65.44 -10.05 -51.45
N ALA A 532 -64.61 -10.39 -52.45
CA ALA A 532 -65.06 -11.11 -53.65
C ALA A 532 -65.69 -12.48 -53.31
N ILE A 533 -65.10 -13.24 -52.39
CA ILE A 533 -65.64 -14.52 -51.91
C ILE A 533 -67.00 -14.33 -51.21
N GLN A 534 -67.16 -13.27 -50.41
CA GLN A 534 -68.44 -12.93 -49.77
C GLN A 534 -69.52 -12.60 -50.82
N LYS A 535 -69.22 -11.75 -51.81
CA LYS A 535 -70.18 -11.44 -52.90
C LYS A 535 -70.57 -12.67 -53.72
N VAL A 536 -69.62 -13.55 -54.06
CA VAL A 536 -69.92 -14.82 -54.74
C VAL A 536 -70.84 -15.70 -53.90
N TRP A 537 -70.63 -15.77 -52.58
CA TRP A 537 -71.49 -16.54 -51.68
C TRP A 537 -72.92 -15.99 -51.59
N ASP A 538 -73.09 -14.67 -51.56
CA ASP A 538 -74.41 -14.03 -51.56
C ASP A 538 -75.17 -14.26 -52.88
N VAL A 539 -74.47 -14.20 -54.03
CA VAL A 539 -75.06 -14.54 -55.34
C VAL A 539 -75.46 -16.03 -55.41
N VAL A 540 -74.61 -16.94 -54.93
CA VAL A 540 -74.90 -18.38 -54.91
C VAL A 540 -76.09 -18.72 -53.99
N THR A 541 -76.15 -18.12 -52.79
CA THR A 541 -77.27 -18.36 -51.87
C THR A 541 -78.57 -17.68 -52.33
N GLY A 542 -78.49 -16.51 -52.99
CA GLY A 542 -79.61 -15.87 -53.66
C GLY A 542 -80.19 -16.73 -54.79
N ASN A 543 -79.33 -17.24 -55.67
CA ASN A 543 -79.73 -18.15 -56.75
C ASN A 543 -80.36 -19.45 -56.22
N LYS A 544 -79.83 -20.03 -55.12
CA LYS A 544 -80.43 -21.21 -54.48
C LYS A 544 -81.87 -20.95 -54.02
N ARG A 545 -82.13 -19.82 -53.34
CA ARG A 545 -83.49 -19.43 -52.91
C ARG A 545 -84.42 -19.20 -54.11
N ALA A 546 -83.90 -18.66 -55.22
CA ALA A 546 -84.68 -18.47 -56.44
C ALA A 546 -85.09 -19.81 -57.08
N ILE A 547 -84.21 -20.81 -57.07
CA ILE A 547 -84.50 -22.19 -57.53
C ILE A 547 -85.56 -22.83 -56.62
N GLU A 548 -85.36 -22.81 -55.29
CA GLU A 548 -86.32 -23.36 -54.31
C GLU A 548 -87.73 -22.74 -54.47
N ALA A 549 -87.80 -21.44 -54.79
CA ALA A 549 -89.06 -20.74 -55.08
C ALA A 549 -89.68 -21.11 -56.44
N GLN A 550 -88.87 -21.43 -57.46
CA GLN A 550 -89.34 -21.93 -58.75
C GLN A 550 -89.87 -23.37 -58.63
N GLU A 551 -89.15 -24.26 -57.94
CA GLU A 551 -89.56 -25.64 -57.67
C GLU A 551 -90.93 -25.70 -56.97
N LYS A 552 -91.12 -24.91 -55.90
CA LYS A 552 -92.42 -24.79 -55.22
C LYS A 552 -93.54 -24.32 -56.15
N ARG A 553 -93.25 -23.36 -57.03
CA ARG A 553 -94.23 -22.85 -58.00
C ARG A 553 -94.55 -23.86 -59.10
N ILE A 554 -93.63 -24.76 -59.43
CA ILE A 554 -93.86 -25.91 -60.31
C ILE A 554 -94.78 -26.92 -59.62
N GLU A 555 -94.54 -27.29 -58.35
CA GLU A 555 -95.47 -28.17 -57.61
C GLU A 555 -96.90 -27.60 -57.54
N GLU A 556 -97.04 -26.28 -57.33
CA GLU A 556 -98.34 -25.61 -57.28
C GLU A 556 -99.06 -25.66 -58.64
N LEU A 557 -98.32 -25.51 -59.74
CA LEU A 557 -98.85 -25.67 -61.10
C LEU A 557 -99.19 -27.13 -61.45
N GLU A 558 -98.37 -28.09 -61.03
CA GLU A 558 -98.65 -29.53 -61.23
C GLU A 558 -99.90 -29.98 -60.48
N LYS A 559 -100.09 -29.50 -59.23
CA LYS A 559 -101.33 -29.71 -58.46
C LYS A 559 -102.54 -29.12 -59.19
N ALA A 560 -102.47 -27.88 -59.69
CA ALA A 560 -103.55 -27.26 -60.46
C ALA A 560 -103.87 -28.02 -61.77
N ILE A 561 -102.85 -28.52 -62.48
CA ILE A 561 -103.04 -29.35 -63.69
C ILE A 561 -103.64 -30.71 -63.34
N LEU A 562 -103.37 -31.26 -62.16
CA LEU A 562 -103.96 -32.52 -61.68
C LEU A 562 -105.44 -32.33 -61.26
N GLU A 563 -105.81 -31.17 -60.71
CA GLU A 563 -107.21 -30.83 -60.42
C GLU A 563 -108.02 -30.57 -61.69
N LEU A 564 -107.43 -29.90 -62.71
CA LEU A 564 -108.05 -29.71 -64.03
C LEU A 564 -108.18 -31.00 -64.87
N LYS A 565 -107.78 -32.16 -64.34
CA LYS A 565 -107.90 -33.49 -64.98
C LYS A 565 -108.89 -34.42 -64.25
N LYS A 566 -109.68 -33.88 -63.32
CA LYS A 566 -110.77 -34.59 -62.61
C LYS A 566 -112.13 -34.05 -63.03
#